data_AF-A0A4Z2HDD6-F1
#
_entry.id   AF-A0A4Z2HDD6-F1
#
_cell.length_a   1.000
_cell.length_b   1.000
_cell.length_c   1.000
_cell.angle_alpha   90.00
_cell.angle_beta   90.00
_cell.angle_gamma   90.00
#
_symmetry.space_group_name_H-M   'P 1'
#
loop_
_entity.id
_entity.type
_entity.pdbx_description
1 polymer ?
#
loop_
_entity_poly.entity_id
_entity_poly.type
_entity_poly.pdbx_seq_one_letter_code
_entity_poly.pdbx_strand_id
1 'polypeptide(L)'
;MKATSDGKDDDDEDDDDDDDDDDFCEVPEKEGYEPHIPEHLRAEYGLDPAPSTSTPPITKKPPAPRPLCSSSFSYSSSRRLKRLTEEEQDPTCAAATLRHLKQNLPVLPTSSSSSSGPSSSQSSSDQKAIDAPVVPFGLDLYYWGQEQPNAGKIIKMSSQHQFWVPIDVVEEVENKELLAESRSRYISFPGSFTPVNHYCSAPLGNGKLCQRQDRLKCPFHGTIIPRNQEGQPCRQEDRLREEQEKRRKMEEQPDWRDAELMRDIEATTGENLGSDRVGKKGKGKKKKYPNLSDLKQSANTARSRLEKKVLNKSSMRRIAEVMAKADKRKHEKFSNQFNYALQ
;
A
#
# COMPACT_ATOMS: atom_id res chain seq x y z
N MET A 1 36.77 0.60 -78.97
CA MET A 1 35.67 -0.25 -79.51
C MET A 1 34.80 -0.63 -78.33
N LYS A 2 33.60 -0.02 -78.23
CA LYS A 2 32.29 -0.68 -78.33
C LYS A 2 31.88 -1.33 -76.99
N ALA A 3 31.17 -0.64 -76.09
CA ALA A 3 29.75 -0.28 -76.07
C ALA A 3 28.79 -1.48 -75.88
N THR A 4 27.79 -1.24 -75.02
CA THR A 4 26.54 -1.96 -74.63
C THR A 4 26.58 -2.49 -73.18
N SER A 5 25.87 -1.96 -72.18
CA SER A 5 24.47 -1.50 -71.98
C SER A 5 23.58 -2.61 -71.41
N ASP A 6 23.14 -2.44 -70.15
CA ASP A 6 21.86 -2.83 -69.55
C ASP A 6 21.99 -2.46 -68.05
N GLY A 7 21.21 -1.57 -67.43
CA GLY A 7 19.81 -1.25 -67.66
C GLY A 7 18.98 -1.94 -66.56
N LYS A 8 18.96 -1.38 -65.35
CA LYS A 8 18.03 -1.77 -64.29
C LYS A 8 17.86 -0.59 -63.32
N ASP A 9 16.91 0.27 -63.68
CA ASP A 9 16.13 1.07 -62.75
C ASP A 9 15.43 0.11 -61.78
N ASP A 10 15.50 0.36 -60.48
CA ASP A 10 14.55 -0.15 -59.49
C ASP A 10 14.46 0.91 -58.39
N ASP A 11 13.22 1.34 -58.20
CA ASP A 11 12.73 2.53 -57.51
C ASP A 11 12.99 2.55 -55.99
N ASP A 12 13.24 3.75 -55.46
CA ASP A 12 13.09 4.10 -54.05
C ASP A 12 11.58 4.14 -53.74
N GLU A 13 11.05 3.11 -53.07
CA GLU A 13 9.74 3.17 -52.41
C GLU A 13 9.94 3.72 -50.99
N ASP A 14 9.75 5.04 -50.85
CA ASP A 14 9.47 5.68 -49.57
C ASP A 14 8.09 5.18 -49.09
N ASP A 15 8.09 4.45 -47.98
CA ASP A 15 6.89 3.96 -47.28
C ASP A 15 6.37 5.13 -46.42
N ASP A 16 5.47 5.93 -46.98
CA ASP A 16 4.72 6.97 -46.26
C ASP A 16 3.76 6.29 -45.27
N ASP A 17 4.20 6.20 -44.01
CA ASP A 17 3.40 5.81 -42.85
C ASP A 17 2.40 6.96 -42.56
N ASP A 18 1.25 6.96 -43.25
CA ASP A 18 0.11 7.84 -42.99
C ASP A 18 -0.45 7.52 -41.58
N ASP A 19 0.07 8.22 -40.57
CA ASP A 19 -0.47 8.29 -39.21
C ASP A 19 -1.85 8.96 -39.32
N ASP A 20 -2.92 8.15 -39.33
CA ASP A 20 -4.32 8.62 -39.32
C ASP A 20 -4.62 9.39 -38.01
N ASP A 21 -4.19 10.66 -37.95
CA ASP A 21 -4.44 11.63 -36.87
C ASP A 21 -5.94 11.98 -36.70
N ASP A 22 -6.82 11.39 -37.51
CA ASP A 22 -8.27 11.65 -37.54
C ASP A 22 -9.08 10.94 -36.42
N ASP A 23 -8.47 10.09 -35.57
CA ASP A 23 -9.15 9.47 -34.40
C ASP A 23 -9.09 10.34 -33.13
N PHE A 24 -8.46 11.52 -33.18
CA PHE A 24 -8.47 12.46 -32.06
C PHE A 24 -9.70 13.37 -32.12
N CYS A 25 -10.65 13.11 -31.23
CA CYS A 25 -11.75 14.05 -31.00
C CYS A 25 -11.21 15.35 -30.35
N GLU A 26 -11.32 16.48 -31.05
CA GLU A 26 -11.02 17.81 -30.50
C GLU A 26 -11.81 18.04 -29.20
N VAL A 27 -11.12 18.01 -28.05
CA VAL A 27 -11.74 18.19 -26.74
C VAL A 27 -11.98 19.68 -26.55
N PRO A 28 -13.24 20.14 -26.44
CA PRO A 28 -13.52 21.56 -26.26
C PRO A 28 -12.80 22.10 -25.04
N GLU A 29 -12.15 23.26 -25.20
CA GLU A 29 -11.47 23.95 -24.12
C GLU A 29 -12.43 24.13 -22.95
N LYS A 30 -12.01 23.61 -21.79
CA LYS A 30 -12.83 23.55 -20.60
C LYS A 30 -12.77 24.87 -19.83
N GLU A 31 -13.06 25.98 -20.50
CA GLU A 31 -13.12 27.30 -19.87
C GLU A 31 -14.23 27.30 -18.79
N GLY A 32 -13.83 27.44 -17.52
CA GLY A 32 -14.76 27.55 -16.39
C GLY A 32 -15.15 26.24 -15.69
N TYR A 33 -14.45 25.12 -15.92
CA TYR A 33 -14.68 23.92 -15.09
C TYR A 33 -14.10 24.10 -13.69
N GLU A 34 -14.98 24.41 -12.75
CA GLU A 34 -14.69 24.28 -11.33
C GLU A 34 -15.03 22.85 -10.89
N PRO A 35 -14.06 22.04 -10.43
CA PRO A 35 -14.34 20.73 -9.87
C PRO A 35 -15.34 20.88 -8.72
N HIS A 36 -16.55 20.33 -8.88
CA HIS A 36 -17.57 20.39 -7.85
C HIS A 36 -17.16 19.49 -6.70
N ILE A 37 -16.50 20.06 -5.69
CA ILE A 37 -16.12 19.36 -4.46
C ILE A 37 -17.38 19.26 -3.59
N PRO A 38 -17.83 18.03 -3.24
CA PRO A 38 -18.96 17.84 -2.35
C PRO A 38 -18.75 18.59 -1.03
N GLU A 39 -19.81 19.23 -0.53
CA GLU A 39 -19.77 20.14 0.63
C GLU A 39 -19.08 19.55 1.86
N HIS A 40 -19.28 18.25 2.12
CA HIS A 40 -18.69 17.54 3.25
C HIS A 40 -17.18 17.29 3.15
N LEU A 41 -16.59 17.41 1.95
CA LEU A 41 -15.15 17.27 1.73
C LEU A 41 -14.44 18.63 1.68
N ARG A 42 -15.19 19.72 1.52
CA ARG A 42 -14.62 21.05 1.32
C ARG A 42 -13.74 21.51 2.50
N ALA A 43 -14.13 21.17 3.73
CA ALA A 43 -13.35 21.45 4.94
C ALA A 43 -12.04 20.66 5.03
N GLU A 44 -11.98 19.44 4.47
CA GLU A 44 -10.76 18.60 4.46
C GLU A 44 -9.70 19.17 3.52
N TYR A 45 -10.14 19.83 2.44
CA TYR A 45 -9.26 20.52 1.50
C TYR A 45 -8.95 21.97 1.89
N GLY A 46 -9.32 22.41 3.10
CA GLY A 46 -9.02 23.76 3.60
C GLY A 46 -9.80 24.88 2.90
N LEU A 47 -10.94 24.57 2.28
CA LEU A 47 -11.82 25.53 1.61
C LEU A 47 -13.00 25.90 2.52
N ASP A 48 -13.40 27.17 2.50
CA ASP A 48 -14.53 27.68 3.29
C ASP A 48 -15.86 27.03 2.85
N PRO A 49 -16.77 26.67 3.76
CA PRO A 49 -18.11 26.20 3.40
C PRO A 49 -18.83 27.25 2.55
N ALA A 50 -19.50 26.83 1.47
CA ALA A 50 -19.97 27.73 0.42
C ALA A 50 -20.90 28.85 0.95
N PRO A 51 -20.78 30.10 0.45
CA PRO A 51 -21.73 31.16 0.77
C PRO A 51 -23.11 30.79 0.20
N SER A 52 -24.10 30.70 1.08
CA SER A 52 -25.48 30.34 0.74
C SER A 52 -26.11 31.35 -0.24
N THR A 53 -26.19 31.00 -1.52
CA THR A 53 -26.96 31.77 -2.49
C THR A 53 -28.45 31.44 -2.37
N SER A 54 -29.22 32.48 -2.07
CA SER A 54 -30.64 32.52 -1.79
C SER A 54 -31.56 32.04 -2.93
N THR A 55 -32.61 31.29 -2.59
CA THR A 55 -33.93 31.39 -3.25
C THR A 55 -35.05 31.34 -2.17
N PRO A 56 -36.16 32.10 -2.32
CA PRO A 56 -37.16 32.33 -1.26
C PRO A 56 -38.28 31.26 -1.21
N PRO A 57 -39.12 31.25 -0.15
CA PRO A 57 -39.85 30.06 0.30
C PRO A 57 -41.26 29.95 -0.28
N ILE A 58 -41.71 28.71 -0.54
CA ILE A 58 -43.13 28.38 -0.73
C ILE A 58 -43.64 27.62 0.49
N THR A 59 -44.64 28.23 1.10
CA THR A 59 -45.41 27.84 2.29
C THR A 59 -46.24 26.58 2.07
N LYS A 60 -46.25 25.63 3.02
CA LYS A 60 -47.45 24.86 3.42
C LYS A 60 -47.42 24.50 4.91
N LYS A 61 -48.53 24.83 5.58
CA LYS A 61 -48.87 24.62 7.01
C LYS A 61 -49.20 23.14 7.31
N PRO A 62 -49.22 22.69 8.58
CA PRO A 62 -49.12 21.30 9.00
C PRO A 62 -50.47 20.66 9.38
N PRO A 63 -50.49 19.35 9.67
CA PRO A 63 -51.34 18.81 10.72
C PRO A 63 -50.56 18.05 11.83
N ALA A 64 -51.28 17.87 12.95
CA ALA A 64 -50.87 17.51 14.31
C ALA A 64 -50.58 15.99 14.54
N PRO A 65 -50.18 15.56 15.75
CA PRO A 65 -49.43 14.32 16.01
C PRO A 65 -50.29 13.12 16.46
N ARG A 66 -49.72 11.90 16.35
CA ARG A 66 -49.83 10.69 17.23
C ARG A 66 -49.38 9.42 16.44
N PRO A 67 -49.08 8.26 17.07
CA PRO A 67 -48.66 8.01 18.45
C PRO A 67 -47.34 7.20 18.54
N LEU A 68 -46.76 7.19 19.74
CA LEU A 68 -45.76 6.20 20.17
C LEU A 68 -46.34 4.80 20.01
N CYS A 69 -45.67 3.96 19.22
CA CYS A 69 -45.90 2.52 19.26
C CYS A 69 -44.82 1.90 20.16
N SER A 70 -45.21 1.62 21.40
CA SER A 70 -44.56 0.61 22.21
C SER A 70 -44.80 -0.74 21.54
N SER A 71 -43.74 -1.35 21.00
CA SER A 71 -43.73 -2.78 20.73
C SER A 71 -42.50 -3.39 21.36
N SER A 72 -42.68 -3.82 22.60
CA SER A 72 -41.88 -4.81 23.28
C SER A 72 -41.72 -6.03 22.36
N PHE A 73 -40.51 -6.27 21.88
CA PHE A 73 -40.11 -7.60 21.45
C PHE A 73 -39.02 -8.10 22.38
N SER A 74 -39.47 -8.80 23.43
CA SER A 74 -38.67 -9.74 24.19
C SER A 74 -38.16 -10.82 23.23
N TYR A 75 -37.03 -10.56 22.57
CA TYR A 75 -36.37 -11.56 21.75
C TYR A 75 -35.72 -12.57 22.69
N SER A 76 -36.28 -13.79 22.76
CA SER A 76 -35.74 -14.90 23.55
C SER A 76 -34.22 -14.95 23.45
N SER A 77 -33.52 -14.95 24.59
CA SER A 77 -32.05 -15.01 24.70
C SER A 77 -31.43 -16.11 23.82
N SER A 78 -32.15 -17.22 23.61
CA SER A 78 -31.74 -18.31 22.74
C SER A 78 -31.58 -17.93 21.26
N ARG A 79 -32.39 -17.01 20.72
CA ARG A 79 -32.23 -16.56 19.32
C ARG A 79 -31.11 -15.54 19.17
N ARG A 80 -30.85 -14.74 20.21
CA ARG A 80 -29.69 -13.83 20.25
C ARG A 80 -28.38 -14.62 20.34
N LEU A 81 -28.35 -15.69 21.14
CA LEU A 81 -27.23 -16.62 21.21
C LEU A 81 -26.98 -17.31 19.86
N LYS A 82 -28.03 -17.80 19.19
CA LYS A 82 -27.89 -18.43 17.86
C LYS A 82 -27.28 -17.49 16.82
N ARG A 83 -27.72 -16.23 16.79
CA ARG A 83 -27.18 -15.22 15.88
C ARG A 83 -25.70 -14.90 16.18
N LEU A 84 -25.33 -14.79 17.45
CA LEU A 84 -23.93 -14.58 17.84
C LEU A 84 -23.05 -15.78 17.46
N THR A 85 -23.54 -17.01 17.61
CA THR A 85 -22.80 -18.20 17.17
C THR A 85 -22.67 -18.31 15.66
N GLU A 86 -23.66 -17.83 14.91
CA GLU A 86 -23.66 -17.80 13.44
C GLU A 86 -22.69 -16.72 12.91
N GLU A 87 -22.70 -15.52 13.50
CA GLU A 87 -21.73 -14.45 13.21
C GLU A 87 -20.28 -14.88 13.53
N GLU A 88 -20.08 -15.78 14.50
CA GLU A 88 -18.75 -16.34 14.81
C GLU A 88 -18.27 -17.40 13.80
N GLN A 89 -19.19 -17.95 12.98
CA GLN A 89 -18.89 -18.94 11.93
C GLN A 89 -18.73 -18.32 10.54
N ASP A 90 -19.10 -17.05 10.37
CA ASP A 90 -18.90 -16.29 9.15
C ASP A 90 -17.47 -15.72 9.07
N PRO A 91 -16.63 -16.15 8.10
CA PRO A 91 -15.23 -15.71 7.99
C PRO A 91 -15.07 -14.23 7.66
N THR A 92 -16.13 -13.53 7.23
CA THR A 92 -16.11 -12.10 6.93
C THR A 92 -16.59 -11.24 8.10
N CYS A 93 -17.08 -11.84 9.18
CA CYS A 93 -17.65 -11.13 10.31
C CYS A 93 -16.60 -10.87 11.41
N ALA A 94 -16.72 -9.74 12.11
CA ALA A 94 -15.76 -9.33 13.15
C ALA A 94 -15.65 -10.34 14.31
N ALA A 95 -16.72 -11.06 14.61
CA ALA A 95 -16.73 -12.10 15.65
C ALA A 95 -15.78 -13.27 15.31
N ALA A 96 -15.73 -13.70 14.04
CA ALA A 96 -14.79 -14.73 13.59
C ALA A 96 -13.34 -14.26 13.67
N THR A 97 -13.06 -12.99 13.31
CA THR A 97 -11.73 -12.39 13.44
C THR A 97 -11.25 -12.41 14.89
N LEU A 98 -12.11 -12.00 15.84
CA LEU A 98 -11.81 -12.02 17.27
C LEU A 98 -11.58 -13.44 17.81
N ARG A 99 -12.33 -14.43 17.34
CA ARG A 99 -12.13 -15.83 17.70
C ARG A 99 -10.76 -16.34 17.21
N HIS A 100 -10.39 -16.01 15.99
CA HIS A 100 -9.12 -16.41 15.38
C HIS A 100 -7.92 -15.80 16.12
N LEU A 101 -8.03 -14.53 16.53
CA LEU A 101 -7.05 -13.85 17.38
C LEU A 101 -6.89 -14.52 18.74
N LYS A 102 -8.00 -14.90 19.39
CA LYS A 102 -7.97 -15.59 20.69
C LYS A 102 -7.35 -16.99 20.62
N GLN A 103 -7.53 -17.71 19.51
CA GLN A 103 -6.99 -19.06 19.33
C GLN A 103 -5.49 -19.06 18.99
N ASN A 104 -5.00 -18.00 18.32
CA ASN A 104 -3.60 -17.89 17.91
C ASN A 104 -2.71 -17.13 18.90
N LEU A 105 -3.26 -16.67 20.03
CA LEU A 105 -2.47 -16.12 21.12
C LEU A 105 -1.89 -17.27 21.97
N PRO A 106 -0.55 -17.31 22.19
CA PRO A 106 0.07 -18.36 22.99
C PRO A 106 -0.37 -18.25 24.46
N VAL A 107 -1.06 -19.30 24.95
CA VAL A 107 -1.41 -19.46 26.36
C VAL A 107 -0.17 -19.93 27.14
N LEU A 108 0.34 -19.09 28.03
CA LEU A 108 1.31 -19.49 29.06
C LEU A 108 0.56 -20.13 30.25
N PRO A 109 1.05 -21.23 30.83
CA PRO A 109 0.38 -21.90 31.94
C PRO A 109 0.51 -21.08 33.23
N THR A 110 -0.62 -20.71 33.83
CA THR A 110 -0.70 -20.07 35.15
C THR A 110 -0.67 -21.13 36.24
N SER A 111 0.29 -21.02 37.16
CA SER A 111 0.35 -21.76 38.41
C SER A 111 -0.77 -21.35 39.36
N SER A 112 -1.38 -22.36 39.96
CA SER A 112 -2.44 -22.27 40.97
C SER A 112 -1.96 -21.71 42.30
N SER A 113 -2.65 -20.70 42.85
CA SER A 113 -2.84 -20.54 44.30
C SER A 113 -4.07 -19.69 44.61
N SER A 114 -4.86 -20.17 45.55
CA SER A 114 -6.17 -19.72 46.02
C SER A 114 -6.10 -18.56 47.02
N SER A 115 -6.99 -17.57 46.91
CA SER A 115 -7.71 -16.97 48.04
C SER A 115 -8.87 -16.10 47.57
N SER A 116 -9.97 -16.15 48.32
CA SER A 116 -11.30 -15.68 47.97
C SER A 116 -11.57 -14.22 48.38
N GLY A 117 -12.31 -13.48 47.56
CA GLY A 117 -12.96 -12.20 47.92
C GLY A 117 -13.62 -11.52 46.70
N PRO A 118 -14.86 -10.98 46.79
CA PRO A 118 -15.64 -10.60 45.61
C PRO A 118 -15.49 -9.12 45.21
N SER A 119 -15.86 -8.84 43.96
CA SER A 119 -16.22 -7.53 43.40
C SER A 119 -15.10 -6.52 43.11
N SER A 120 -14.72 -6.38 41.85
CA SER A 120 -15.30 -5.38 40.95
C SER A 120 -14.53 -5.41 39.63
N SER A 121 -15.27 -5.31 38.54
CA SER A 121 -14.78 -5.42 37.17
C SER A 121 -13.77 -4.33 36.84
N GLN A 122 -12.49 -4.69 36.72
CA GLN A 122 -11.55 -3.95 35.88
C GLN A 122 -10.81 -4.96 35.00
N SER A 123 -11.13 -4.89 33.71
CA SER A 123 -10.46 -5.58 32.63
C SER A 123 -8.96 -5.33 32.71
N SER A 124 -8.17 -6.39 32.85
CA SER A 124 -6.71 -6.36 32.93
C SER A 124 -6.04 -6.04 31.58
N SER A 125 -6.36 -4.87 31.02
CA SER A 125 -5.56 -4.21 29.97
C SER A 125 -4.35 -3.47 30.55
N ASP A 126 -4.23 -3.38 31.87
CA ASP A 126 -3.23 -2.54 32.53
C ASP A 126 -1.80 -3.06 32.41
N GLN A 127 -1.57 -4.36 32.15
CA GLN A 127 -0.19 -4.87 32.13
C GLN A 127 0.65 -4.39 30.94
N LYS A 128 0.03 -3.87 29.87
CA LYS A 128 0.76 -3.27 28.74
C LYS A 128 0.93 -1.75 28.88
N ALA A 129 0.17 -1.11 29.77
CA ALA A 129 0.26 0.32 30.03
C ALA A 129 1.32 0.68 31.07
N ILE A 130 1.77 -0.28 31.90
CA ILE A 130 2.76 -0.03 32.96
C ILE A 130 4.13 0.40 32.42
N ASP A 131 4.48 0.02 31.19
CA ASP A 131 5.81 0.28 30.60
C ASP A 131 5.84 1.47 29.63
N ALA A 132 4.69 2.07 29.33
CA ALA A 132 4.64 3.25 28.48
C ALA A 132 4.96 4.50 29.34
N PRO A 133 5.93 5.34 28.94
CA PRO A 133 6.23 6.56 29.69
C PRO A 133 5.01 7.48 29.65
N VAL A 134 4.42 7.72 30.82
CA VAL A 134 3.33 8.68 30.98
C VAL A 134 3.93 10.08 30.94
N VAL A 135 3.65 10.81 29.86
CA VAL A 135 4.09 12.20 29.72
C VAL A 135 3.04 13.11 30.37
N PRO A 136 3.41 13.92 31.39
CA PRO A 136 2.46 14.81 32.04
C PRO A 136 1.94 15.86 31.06
N PHE A 137 0.70 16.28 31.28
CA PHE A 137 0.09 17.37 30.51
C PHE A 137 0.79 18.69 30.81
N GLY A 138 1.16 19.44 29.77
CA GLY A 138 1.89 20.71 29.86
C GLY A 138 1.26 21.80 28.99
N LEU A 139 1.68 23.06 29.17
CA LEU A 139 1.20 24.21 28.39
C LEU A 139 1.48 24.06 26.89
N ASP A 140 2.58 23.39 26.55
CA ASP A 140 2.96 23.07 25.18
C ASP A 140 2.00 22.05 24.51
N LEU A 141 1.42 21.13 25.29
CA LEU A 141 0.32 20.27 24.82
C LEU A 141 -1.01 21.02 24.75
N TYR A 142 -1.29 21.89 25.73
CA TYR A 142 -2.56 22.62 25.79
C TYR A 142 -2.75 23.51 24.56
N TYR A 143 -1.69 24.19 24.13
CA TYR A 143 -1.70 25.02 22.91
C TYR A 143 -1.06 24.30 21.72
N TRP A 144 -1.12 22.97 21.66
CA TRP A 144 -0.51 22.22 20.56
C TRP A 144 -1.12 22.60 19.20
N GLY A 145 -0.29 23.06 18.27
CA GLY A 145 -0.75 23.55 16.97
C GLY A 145 -1.43 24.92 16.99
N GLN A 146 -1.54 25.55 18.16
CA GLN A 146 -2.09 26.90 18.35
C GLN A 146 -0.99 27.86 18.80
N GLU A 147 -1.17 29.15 18.54
CA GLU A 147 -0.27 30.18 19.04
C GLU A 147 -0.59 30.48 20.51
N GLN A 148 0.43 30.50 21.35
CA GLN A 148 0.28 30.79 22.77
C GLN A 148 0.17 32.31 22.97
N PRO A 149 -0.94 32.84 23.50
CA PRO A 149 -1.20 34.28 23.50
C PRO A 149 -0.21 35.13 24.32
N ASN A 150 0.48 34.52 25.29
CA ASN A 150 1.48 35.17 26.16
C ASN A 150 2.87 34.53 26.08
N ALA A 151 3.12 33.67 25.08
CA ALA A 151 4.43 33.06 24.93
C ALA A 151 5.49 34.10 24.54
N GLY A 152 6.63 34.07 25.23
CA GLY A 152 7.76 34.94 24.92
C GLY A 152 7.62 36.41 25.29
N LYS A 153 6.48 36.87 25.82
CA LYS A 153 6.29 38.26 26.24
C LYS A 153 7.00 38.51 27.58
N ILE A 154 8.04 39.33 27.56
CA ILE A 154 8.74 39.78 28.76
C ILE A 154 8.43 41.26 28.97
N ILE A 155 7.96 41.59 30.16
CA ILE A 155 7.87 42.97 30.60
C ILE A 155 9.30 43.49 30.86
N LYS A 156 9.78 44.41 30.03
CA LYS A 156 11.07 45.06 30.23
C LYS A 156 10.84 46.40 30.93
N MET A 157 11.24 46.50 32.19
CA MET A 157 11.26 47.79 32.88
C MET A 157 12.40 48.62 32.30
N SER A 158 12.07 49.67 31.53
CA SER A 158 13.05 50.57 30.93
C SER A 158 13.80 51.43 31.97
N SER A 159 13.22 51.61 33.16
CA SER A 159 13.81 52.32 34.29
C SER A 159 13.32 51.75 35.63
N GLN A 160 14.19 51.71 36.64
CA GLN A 160 13.83 51.35 38.02
C GLN A 160 13.28 52.53 38.83
N HIS A 161 13.33 53.75 38.27
CA HIS A 161 12.88 54.97 38.95
C HIS A 161 11.43 55.29 38.65
N GLN A 162 10.55 55.09 39.64
CA GLN A 162 9.12 55.42 39.59
C GLN A 162 8.83 56.92 39.40
N PHE A 163 9.82 57.78 39.67
CA PHE A 163 9.64 59.23 39.67
C PHE A 163 9.95 59.88 38.31
N TRP A 164 10.73 59.21 37.45
CA TRP A 164 11.21 59.75 36.17
C TRP A 164 10.62 59.03 34.95
N VAL A 165 10.14 57.80 35.12
CA VAL A 165 9.46 57.04 34.08
C VAL A 165 8.12 56.56 34.63
N PRO A 166 6.98 56.95 34.03
CA PRO A 166 5.66 56.48 34.43
C PRO A 166 5.57 54.95 34.38
N ILE A 167 4.96 54.34 35.40
CA ILE A 167 4.79 52.88 35.54
C ILE A 167 3.94 52.31 34.39
N ASP A 168 3.08 53.13 33.77
CA ASP A 168 2.15 52.70 32.72
C ASP A 168 2.82 52.38 31.37
N VAL A 169 4.10 52.74 31.18
CA VAL A 169 4.88 52.37 29.98
C VAL A 169 5.60 51.05 30.23
N VAL A 170 4.81 50.00 30.44
CA VAL A 170 5.32 48.63 30.53
C VAL A 170 5.58 48.14 29.11
N GLU A 171 6.83 48.23 28.66
CA GLU A 171 7.21 47.77 27.32
C GLU A 171 7.25 46.24 27.29
N GLU A 172 6.24 45.64 26.67
CA GLU A 172 6.23 44.20 26.37
C GLU A 172 7.19 43.93 25.22
N VAL A 173 8.31 43.28 25.53
CA VAL A 173 9.31 42.87 24.54
C VAL A 173 9.15 41.38 24.28
N GLU A 174 8.99 41.02 23.01
CA GLU A 174 8.92 39.63 22.57
C GLU A 174 10.33 39.01 22.54
N ASN A 175 10.56 38.06 23.44
CA ASN A 175 11.76 37.24 23.46
C ASN A 175 11.51 35.91 22.72
N LYS A 176 12.24 35.74 21.60
CA LYS A 176 12.14 34.58 20.72
C LYS A 176 12.58 33.27 21.39
N GLU A 177 13.52 33.33 22.32
CA GLU A 177 14.00 32.15 23.05
C GLU A 177 12.91 31.63 23.99
N LEU A 178 12.27 32.51 24.75
CA LEU A 178 11.16 32.14 25.64
C LEU A 178 9.92 31.63 24.87
N LEU A 179 9.66 32.17 23.67
CA LEU A 179 8.60 31.66 22.80
C LEU A 179 8.91 30.24 22.31
N ALA A 180 10.17 29.95 21.99
CA ALA A 180 10.60 28.62 21.59
C ALA A 180 10.53 27.62 22.76
N GLU A 181 10.91 28.06 23.96
CA GLU A 181 10.81 27.26 25.19
C GLU A 181 9.35 26.97 25.58
N SER A 182 8.42 27.89 25.38
CA SER A 182 7.00 27.65 25.70
C SER A 182 6.34 26.63 24.76
N ARG A 183 6.89 26.44 23.56
CA ARG A 183 6.42 25.48 22.55
C ARG A 183 7.10 24.11 22.64
N SER A 184 8.23 24.01 23.33
CA SER A 184 9.03 22.77 23.39
C SER A 184 9.22 22.31 24.82
N ARG A 185 9.19 20.99 25.05
CA ARG A 185 9.54 20.40 26.35
C ARG A 185 10.88 19.70 26.28
N TYR A 186 11.70 19.91 27.30
CA TYR A 186 12.92 19.14 27.51
C TYR A 186 12.59 17.88 28.32
N ILE A 187 12.75 16.72 27.71
CA ILE A 187 12.64 15.44 28.41
C ILE A 187 14.06 14.91 28.59
N SER A 188 14.53 14.83 29.83
CA SER A 188 15.81 14.19 30.14
C SER A 188 15.71 12.71 29.77
N PHE A 189 16.56 12.26 28.85
CA PHE A 189 16.67 10.84 28.54
C PHE A 189 17.16 10.10 29.79
N PRO A 190 16.37 9.19 30.40
CA PRO A 190 16.74 8.54 31.66
C PRO A 190 17.82 7.46 31.51
N GLY A 191 18.42 7.31 30.32
CA GLY A 191 19.43 6.31 30.01
C GLY A 191 20.82 6.90 29.82
N SER A 192 21.85 6.06 29.96
CA SER A 192 23.19 6.40 29.51
C SER A 192 23.31 6.17 28.00
N PHE A 193 23.94 7.11 27.30
CA PHE A 193 24.25 6.93 25.88
C PHE A 193 25.38 5.92 25.73
N THR A 194 25.05 4.72 25.26
CA THR A 194 26.04 3.73 24.82
C THR A 194 26.32 3.92 23.33
N PRO A 195 27.57 4.16 22.90
CA PRO A 195 27.92 4.22 21.49
C PRO A 195 27.77 2.84 20.82
N VAL A 196 27.53 2.85 19.51
CA VAL A 196 27.37 1.61 18.72
C VAL A 196 28.75 1.09 18.32
N ASN A 197 29.05 -0.15 18.67
CA ASN A 197 30.35 -0.78 18.37
C ASN A 197 30.32 -1.69 17.14
N HIS A 198 29.15 -1.89 16.52
CA HIS A 198 28.96 -2.81 15.41
C HIS A 198 28.53 -2.11 14.13
N TYR A 199 28.84 -2.74 13.02
CA TYR A 199 28.43 -2.33 11.68
C TYR A 199 27.39 -3.30 11.14
N CYS A 200 26.56 -2.83 10.22
CA CYS A 200 25.62 -3.70 9.52
C CYS A 200 26.33 -4.84 8.77
N SER A 201 27.48 -4.55 8.15
CA SER A 201 28.37 -5.48 7.44
C SER A 201 27.67 -6.41 6.43
N ALA A 202 26.47 -6.03 5.96
CA ALA A 202 25.75 -6.77 4.93
C ALA A 202 26.45 -6.61 3.56
N PRO A 203 26.48 -7.65 2.71
CA PRO A 203 27.09 -7.56 1.40
C PRO A 203 26.25 -6.67 0.46
N LEU A 204 26.87 -5.64 -0.12
CA LEU A 204 26.24 -4.79 -1.14
C LEU A 204 26.46 -5.40 -2.54
N GLY A 205 25.64 -4.98 -3.50
CA GLY A 205 25.81 -5.35 -4.92
C GLY A 205 27.16 -4.93 -5.53
N ASN A 206 27.84 -3.98 -4.91
CA ASN A 206 29.17 -3.48 -5.33
C ASN A 206 30.34 -4.34 -4.79
N GLY A 207 30.06 -5.43 -4.08
CA GLY A 207 31.07 -6.30 -3.44
C GLY A 207 31.68 -5.76 -2.15
N LYS A 208 31.33 -4.54 -1.73
CA LYS A 208 31.70 -3.96 -0.43
C LYS A 208 30.70 -4.33 0.66
N LEU A 209 31.09 -4.20 1.93
CA LEU A 209 30.20 -4.39 3.08
C LEU A 209 29.56 -3.07 3.54
N CYS A 210 28.37 -3.17 4.15
CA CYS A 210 27.65 -2.02 4.67
C CYS A 210 28.34 -1.41 5.90
N GLN A 211 28.78 -0.16 5.79
CA GLN A 211 29.50 0.58 6.84
C GLN A 211 28.59 1.34 7.81
N ARG A 212 27.25 1.19 7.70
CA ARG A 212 26.33 1.91 8.60
C ARG A 212 26.34 1.28 10.00
N GLN A 213 26.39 2.13 11.02
CA GLN A 213 26.40 1.77 12.44
C GLN A 213 25.04 2.14 13.08
N ASP A 214 24.02 1.31 12.89
CA ASP A 214 22.74 1.51 13.57
C ASP A 214 22.62 0.58 14.79
N ARG A 215 21.82 0.97 15.78
CA ARG A 215 21.65 0.20 17.04
C ARG A 215 20.97 -1.15 16.85
N LEU A 216 19.84 -1.18 16.11
CA LEU A 216 18.99 -2.37 15.98
C LEU A 216 18.73 -2.77 14.52
N LYS A 217 18.46 -1.79 13.65
CA LYS A 217 18.03 -2.03 12.27
C LYS A 217 18.75 -1.09 11.32
N CYS A 218 19.20 -1.63 10.20
CA CYS A 218 19.69 -0.91 9.03
C CYS A 218 18.52 -0.68 8.07
N PRO A 219 18.16 0.56 7.69
CA PRO A 219 17.12 0.86 6.69
C PRO A 219 17.26 0.12 5.36
N PHE A 220 18.49 -0.25 4.96
CA PHE A 220 18.72 -0.96 3.69
C PHE A 220 18.67 -2.48 3.81
N HIS A 221 19.14 -3.04 4.93
CA HIS A 221 19.39 -4.49 5.06
C HIS A 221 18.59 -5.15 6.20
N GLY A 222 17.69 -4.40 6.85
CA GLY A 222 16.86 -4.89 7.95
C GLY A 222 17.63 -5.02 9.26
N THR A 223 17.27 -6.00 10.08
CA THR A 223 17.87 -6.21 11.41
C THR A 223 19.37 -6.44 11.31
N ILE A 224 20.15 -5.75 12.16
CA ILE A 224 21.60 -5.92 12.19
C ILE A 224 21.95 -7.20 12.94
N ILE A 225 22.68 -8.07 12.26
CA ILE A 225 23.14 -9.36 12.75
C ILE A 225 24.67 -9.33 12.77
N PRO A 226 25.34 -9.93 13.76
CA PRO A 226 26.80 -10.05 13.75
C PRO A 226 27.28 -10.81 12.52
N ARG A 227 28.11 -10.16 11.71
CA ARG A 227 28.72 -10.70 10.49
C ARG A 227 30.25 -10.59 10.56
N ASN A 228 30.93 -11.52 9.90
CA ASN A 228 32.39 -11.53 9.75
C ASN A 228 32.87 -10.47 8.74
N GLN A 229 34.19 -10.37 8.53
CA GLN A 229 34.82 -9.44 7.58
C GLN A 229 34.42 -9.68 6.12
N GLU A 230 33.85 -10.84 5.82
CA GLU A 230 33.34 -11.24 4.51
C GLU A 230 31.83 -11.00 4.37
N GLY A 231 31.17 -10.48 5.41
CA GLY A 231 29.73 -10.19 5.42
C GLY A 231 28.83 -11.41 5.65
N GLN A 232 29.41 -12.53 6.08
CA GLN A 232 28.67 -13.75 6.41
C GLN A 232 28.19 -13.72 7.87
N PRO A 233 26.93 -14.07 8.17
CA PRO A 233 26.45 -14.16 9.55
C PRO A 233 27.26 -15.15 10.39
N CYS A 234 27.67 -14.74 11.59
CA CYS A 234 28.46 -15.58 12.50
C CYS A 234 27.62 -16.76 13.02
N ARG A 235 26.33 -16.53 13.29
CA ARG A 235 25.39 -17.51 13.85
C ARG A 235 24.82 -18.42 12.76
N GLN A 236 24.75 -19.71 13.05
CA GLN A 236 24.21 -20.71 12.12
C GLN A 236 22.73 -20.47 11.77
N GLU A 237 21.92 -20.12 12.76
CA GLU A 237 20.49 -19.81 12.57
C GLU A 237 20.27 -18.66 11.59
N ASP A 238 21.04 -17.58 11.75
CA ASP A 238 20.96 -16.41 10.86
C ASP A 238 21.41 -16.74 9.43
N ARG A 239 22.41 -17.63 9.27
CA ARG A 239 22.81 -18.13 7.94
C ARG A 239 21.67 -18.90 7.27
N LEU A 240 21.03 -19.82 7.99
CA LEU A 240 19.92 -20.61 7.46
C LEU A 240 18.72 -19.73 7.10
N ARG A 241 18.41 -18.74 7.93
CA ARG A 241 17.36 -17.74 7.64
C ARG A 241 17.65 -16.98 6.35
N GLU A 242 18.86 -16.45 6.20
CA GLU A 242 19.24 -15.67 5.00
C GLU A 242 19.30 -16.54 3.73
N GLU A 243 19.73 -17.81 3.85
CA GLU A 243 19.69 -18.76 2.74
C GLU A 243 18.26 -19.13 2.32
N GLN A 244 17.38 -19.37 3.29
CA GLN A 244 15.97 -19.65 3.02
C GLN A 244 15.28 -18.46 2.36
N GLU A 245 15.55 -17.24 2.83
CA GLU A 245 15.02 -16.03 2.22
C GLU A 245 15.57 -15.81 0.80
N LYS A 246 16.86 -16.06 0.55
CA LYS A 246 17.44 -16.03 -0.80
C LYS A 246 16.80 -17.06 -1.73
N ARG A 247 16.55 -18.29 -1.24
CA ARG A 247 15.84 -19.33 -2.01
C ARG A 247 14.42 -18.89 -2.34
N ARG A 248 13.67 -18.42 -1.34
CA ARG A 248 12.32 -17.88 -1.55
C ARG A 248 12.31 -16.74 -2.56
N LYS A 249 13.23 -15.78 -2.45
CA LYS A 249 13.36 -14.67 -3.40
C LYS A 249 13.76 -15.11 -4.82
N MET A 250 14.52 -16.20 -4.94
CA MET A 250 14.86 -16.79 -6.23
C MET A 250 13.66 -17.53 -6.85
N GLU A 251 12.86 -18.19 -6.01
CA GLU A 251 11.61 -18.87 -6.42
C GLU A 251 10.50 -17.86 -6.75
N GLU A 252 10.45 -16.75 -6.03
CA GLU A 252 9.52 -15.63 -6.20
C GLU A 252 10.01 -14.63 -7.27
N GLN A 253 11.05 -14.97 -8.03
CA GLN A 253 11.40 -14.16 -9.20
C GLN A 253 10.17 -14.07 -10.12
N PRO A 254 9.74 -12.85 -10.51
CA PRO A 254 8.47 -12.68 -11.20
C PRO A 254 8.38 -13.53 -12.46
N ASP A 255 7.23 -14.19 -12.66
CA ASP A 255 6.96 -15.04 -13.83
C ASP A 255 7.21 -14.32 -15.18
N TRP A 256 7.17 -12.98 -15.23
CA TRP A 256 7.48 -12.20 -16.42
C TRP A 256 8.97 -12.13 -16.77
N ARG A 257 9.87 -12.46 -15.83
CA ARG A 257 11.31 -12.68 -16.06
C ARG A 257 11.63 -14.14 -16.40
N ASP A 258 10.74 -14.82 -17.12
CA ASP A 258 11.04 -16.13 -17.66
C ASP A 258 12.22 -16.04 -18.66
N ALA A 259 13.26 -16.85 -18.42
CA ALA A 259 14.47 -16.88 -19.25
C ALA A 259 14.19 -17.39 -20.67
N GLU A 260 13.13 -18.18 -20.89
CA GLU A 260 12.71 -18.58 -22.24
C GLU A 260 12.01 -17.44 -22.98
N LEU A 261 11.15 -16.69 -22.29
CA LEU A 261 10.46 -15.52 -22.85
C LEU A 261 11.45 -14.41 -23.24
N MET A 262 12.42 -14.09 -22.37
CA MET A 262 13.43 -13.07 -22.70
C MET A 262 14.23 -13.44 -23.96
N ARG A 263 14.60 -14.71 -24.14
CA ARG A 263 15.34 -15.15 -25.33
C ARG A 263 14.51 -15.00 -26.61
N ASP A 264 13.21 -15.25 -26.54
CA ASP A 264 12.31 -15.08 -27.69
C ASP A 264 12.13 -13.58 -28.03
N ILE A 265 12.06 -12.70 -27.02
CA ILE A 265 12.03 -11.24 -27.22
C ILE A 265 13.34 -10.78 -27.85
N GLU A 266 14.50 -11.17 -27.32
CA GLU A 266 15.82 -10.87 -27.90
C GLU A 266 15.96 -11.37 -29.34
N ALA A 267 15.44 -12.56 -29.64
CA ALA A 267 15.45 -13.12 -31.00
C ALA A 267 14.54 -12.35 -31.98
N THR A 268 13.50 -11.70 -31.47
CA THR A 268 12.53 -10.94 -32.29
C THR A 268 12.99 -9.50 -32.46
N THR A 269 13.43 -8.86 -31.38
CA THR A 269 13.86 -7.46 -31.32
C THR A 269 15.31 -7.29 -31.79
N GLY A 270 16.13 -8.35 -31.75
CA GLY A 270 17.55 -8.31 -32.09
C GLY A 270 18.44 -7.66 -31.02
N GLU A 271 17.86 -7.11 -29.95
CA GLU A 271 18.57 -6.48 -28.83
C GLU A 271 18.78 -7.46 -27.67
N ASN A 272 19.93 -7.40 -26.99
CA ASN A 272 20.29 -8.31 -25.89
C ASN A 272 19.76 -7.78 -24.53
N LEU A 273 18.76 -8.46 -23.97
CA LEU A 273 18.13 -8.17 -22.68
C LEU A 273 18.75 -8.96 -21.51
N GLY A 274 19.86 -9.67 -21.75
CA GLY A 274 20.63 -10.36 -20.73
C GLY A 274 20.16 -11.79 -20.40
N SER A 275 19.37 -12.43 -21.27
CA SER A 275 18.93 -13.83 -21.08
C SER A 275 20.10 -14.82 -20.94
N ASP A 276 21.26 -14.51 -21.54
CA ASP A 276 22.48 -15.30 -21.43
C ASP A 276 23.08 -15.35 -20.01
N ARG A 277 22.81 -14.34 -19.18
CA ARG A 277 23.31 -14.26 -17.79
C ARG A 277 22.46 -15.08 -16.83
N VAL A 278 21.19 -15.32 -17.17
CA VAL A 278 20.24 -16.09 -16.37
C VAL A 278 20.35 -17.56 -16.76
N GLY A 279 21.46 -18.18 -16.36
CA GLY A 279 21.60 -19.63 -16.23
C GLY A 279 21.31 -20.46 -17.50
N LYS A 280 22.38 -20.91 -18.15
CA LYS A 280 22.40 -22.15 -18.96
C LYS A 280 22.09 -23.37 -18.07
N LYS A 281 20.87 -23.50 -17.57
CA LYS A 281 20.38 -24.68 -16.85
C LYS A 281 19.21 -25.32 -17.58
N GLY A 282 19.37 -25.47 -18.89
CA GLY A 282 18.56 -26.36 -19.71
C GLY A 282 19.49 -27.13 -20.62
N LYS A 283 19.66 -28.44 -20.38
CA LYS A 283 20.26 -29.36 -21.36
C LYS A 283 19.33 -29.38 -22.58
N GLY A 284 19.51 -28.43 -23.49
CA GLY A 284 18.94 -28.51 -24.82
C GLY A 284 19.40 -29.82 -25.44
N LYS A 285 18.47 -30.71 -25.76
CA LYS A 285 18.78 -31.98 -26.44
C LYS A 285 19.60 -31.63 -27.68
N LYS A 286 20.82 -32.19 -27.80
CA LYS A 286 21.66 -32.02 -29.00
C LYS A 286 20.80 -32.32 -30.23
N LYS A 287 20.78 -31.40 -31.20
CA LYS A 287 20.07 -31.60 -32.46
C LYS A 287 20.58 -32.90 -33.08
N LYS A 288 19.67 -33.84 -33.39
CA LYS A 288 20.03 -35.16 -33.95
C LYS A 288 20.79 -35.05 -35.28
N TYR A 289 20.66 -33.92 -35.97
CA TYR A 289 21.39 -33.58 -37.18
C TYR A 289 21.88 -32.13 -37.10
N PRO A 290 23.16 -31.87 -36.80
CA PRO A 290 23.68 -30.51 -36.63
C PRO A 290 23.81 -29.73 -37.95
N ASN A 291 23.89 -30.42 -39.09
CA ASN A 291 24.11 -29.82 -40.40
C ASN A 291 22.85 -29.70 -41.27
N LEU A 292 21.67 -29.94 -40.68
CA LEU A 292 20.39 -29.84 -41.41
C LEU A 292 19.57 -28.69 -40.81
N SER A 293 19.30 -27.66 -41.61
CA SER A 293 18.35 -26.61 -41.28
C SER A 293 16.93 -27.21 -41.32
N ASP A 294 16.29 -27.26 -40.16
CA ASP A 294 14.92 -27.72 -40.05
C ASP A 294 13.99 -26.60 -40.54
N LEU A 295 13.48 -26.74 -41.78
CA LEU A 295 12.55 -25.80 -42.42
C LEU A 295 11.27 -25.58 -41.59
N LYS A 296 10.98 -26.44 -40.60
CA LYS A 296 9.86 -26.26 -39.66
C LYS A 296 10.17 -25.25 -38.54
N GLN A 297 11.42 -24.83 -38.35
CA GLN A 297 11.78 -23.83 -37.35
C GLN A 297 11.28 -22.43 -37.73
N SER A 298 11.28 -22.07 -39.01
CA SER A 298 10.70 -20.80 -39.48
C SER A 298 9.18 -20.74 -39.24
N ALA A 299 8.49 -21.89 -39.26
CA ALA A 299 7.07 -21.99 -38.92
C ALA A 299 6.79 -22.02 -37.40
N ASN A 300 7.80 -22.09 -36.53
CA ASN A 300 7.67 -22.05 -35.07
C ASN A 300 7.75 -20.61 -34.54
N THR A 301 6.92 -19.73 -35.11
CA THR A 301 6.73 -18.35 -34.65
C THR A 301 5.96 -18.29 -33.32
N ALA A 302 6.05 -17.17 -32.60
CA ALA A 302 5.26 -16.93 -31.38
C ALA A 302 3.77 -17.12 -31.63
N ARG A 303 3.26 -16.61 -32.78
CA ARG A 303 1.87 -16.77 -33.21
C ARG A 303 1.46 -18.24 -33.34
N SER A 304 2.27 -19.07 -34.00
CA SER A 304 2.03 -20.53 -34.15
C SER A 304 2.04 -21.28 -32.81
N ARG A 305 2.89 -20.87 -31.86
CA ARG A 305 2.92 -21.46 -30.50
C ARG A 305 1.70 -21.06 -29.68
N LEU A 306 1.31 -19.78 -29.73
CA LEU A 306 0.12 -19.27 -29.06
C LEU A 306 -1.14 -19.89 -29.66
N GLU A 307 -1.24 -19.98 -30.98
CA GLU A 307 -2.32 -20.66 -31.69
C GLU A 307 -2.50 -22.10 -31.19
N LYS A 308 -1.40 -22.86 -31.07
CA LYS A 308 -1.44 -24.22 -30.51
C LYS A 308 -1.89 -24.30 -29.06
N LYS A 309 -1.71 -23.26 -28.24
CA LYS A 309 -2.14 -23.22 -26.83
C LYS A 309 -3.60 -22.74 -26.70
N VAL A 310 -3.94 -21.66 -27.40
CA VAL A 310 -5.23 -20.97 -27.33
C VAL A 310 -6.29 -21.71 -28.15
N LEU A 311 -5.98 -22.12 -29.39
CA LEU A 311 -6.90 -22.83 -30.30
C LEU A 311 -6.84 -24.35 -30.15
N ASN A 312 -6.20 -24.87 -29.10
CA ASN A 312 -6.28 -26.30 -28.79
C ASN A 312 -7.76 -26.68 -28.56
N LYS A 313 -8.19 -27.81 -29.14
CA LYS A 313 -9.55 -28.33 -28.99
C LYS A 313 -10.00 -28.45 -27.52
N SER A 314 -9.08 -28.75 -26.61
CA SER A 314 -9.37 -28.79 -25.16
C SER A 314 -9.52 -27.41 -24.51
N SER A 315 -8.77 -26.41 -24.97
CA SER A 315 -8.88 -25.01 -24.52
C SER A 315 -10.18 -24.39 -25.05
N MET A 316 -10.47 -24.58 -26.34
CA MET A 316 -11.71 -24.12 -26.98
C MET A 316 -12.95 -24.74 -26.33
N ARG A 317 -12.92 -26.04 -25.98
CA ARG A 317 -13.99 -26.69 -25.22
C ARG A 317 -14.21 -26.04 -23.85
N ARG A 318 -13.13 -25.77 -23.10
CA ARG A 318 -13.23 -25.09 -21.79
C ARG A 318 -13.84 -23.70 -21.93
N ILE A 319 -13.42 -22.93 -22.93
CA ILE A 319 -14.00 -21.60 -23.19
C ILE A 319 -15.49 -21.73 -23.54
N ALA A 320 -15.85 -22.65 -24.44
CA ALA A 320 -17.24 -22.89 -24.81
C ALA A 320 -18.11 -23.32 -23.62
N GLU A 321 -17.60 -24.18 -22.74
CA GLU A 321 -18.30 -24.60 -21.51
C GLU A 321 -18.50 -23.43 -20.53
N VAL A 322 -17.50 -22.56 -20.37
CA VAL A 322 -17.61 -21.36 -19.53
C VAL A 322 -18.64 -20.38 -20.12
N MET A 323 -18.61 -20.15 -21.43
CA MET A 323 -19.59 -19.31 -22.12
C MET A 323 -21.01 -19.87 -21.99
N ALA A 324 -21.19 -21.18 -22.21
CA ALA A 324 -22.48 -21.84 -22.04
C ALA A 324 -22.99 -21.78 -20.59
N LYS A 325 -22.10 -21.87 -19.59
CA LYS A 325 -22.47 -21.71 -18.17
C LYS A 325 -22.87 -20.28 -17.85
N ALA A 326 -22.19 -19.28 -18.43
CA ALA A 326 -22.56 -17.88 -18.27
C ALA A 326 -23.92 -17.60 -18.90
N ASP A 327 -24.19 -18.11 -20.09
CA ASP A 327 -25.48 -17.93 -20.76
C ASP A 327 -26.62 -18.66 -20.05
N LYS A 328 -26.39 -19.88 -19.52
CA LYS A 328 -27.38 -20.54 -18.65
C LYS A 328 -27.72 -19.70 -17.42
N ARG A 329 -26.72 -19.11 -16.76
CA ARG A 329 -26.94 -18.23 -15.59
C ARG A 329 -27.71 -16.95 -15.94
N LYS A 330 -27.46 -16.38 -17.12
CA LYS A 330 -28.26 -15.24 -17.62
C LYS A 330 -29.71 -15.67 -17.80
N HIS A 331 -29.94 -16.80 -18.47
CA HIS A 331 -31.29 -17.33 -18.69
C HIS A 331 -32.00 -17.67 -17.37
N GLU A 332 -31.33 -18.27 -16.38
CA GLU A 332 -31.94 -18.57 -15.08
C GLU A 332 -32.35 -17.32 -14.29
N LYS A 333 -31.54 -16.26 -14.34
CA LYS A 333 -31.79 -15.03 -13.57
C LYS A 333 -32.76 -14.06 -14.26
N PHE A 334 -32.80 -14.09 -15.58
CA PHE A 334 -33.55 -13.14 -16.41
C PHE A 334 -34.63 -13.82 -17.27
N SER A 335 -34.94 -15.10 -17.04
CA SER A 335 -36.03 -15.82 -17.74
C SER A 335 -37.38 -15.12 -17.66
N ASN A 336 -37.63 -14.42 -16.55
CA ASN A 336 -38.88 -13.68 -16.32
C ASN A 336 -38.92 -12.30 -17.01
N GLN A 337 -37.83 -11.86 -17.63
CA GLN A 337 -37.78 -10.64 -18.42
C GLN A 337 -37.87 -11.00 -19.91
N PHE A 338 -39.01 -10.71 -20.53
CA PHE A 338 -39.27 -11.01 -21.95
C PHE A 338 -38.23 -10.45 -22.93
N ASN A 339 -37.44 -9.45 -22.52
CA ASN A 339 -36.33 -8.89 -23.31
C ASN A 339 -35.18 -9.89 -23.56
N TYR A 340 -35.05 -10.95 -22.75
CA TYR A 340 -33.96 -11.94 -22.85
C TYR A 340 -34.45 -13.34 -23.29
N ALA A 341 -35.74 -13.48 -23.64
CA ALA A 341 -36.34 -14.76 -24.02
C ALA A 341 -36.28 -15.04 -25.54
N LEU A 342 -35.86 -14.06 -26.35
CA LEU A 342 -35.83 -14.10 -27.81
C LEU A 342 -34.43 -13.70 -28.30
N GLN A 343 -33.44 -14.60 -28.18
CA GLN A 343 -32.18 -14.48 -28.92
C GLN A 343 -31.53 -15.83 -29.18
#